data_AF-A0AB35PMU4-F1
#
_entry.id   AF-A0AB35PMU4-F1
#
_cell.length_a   1.000
_cell.length_b   1.000
_cell.length_c   1.000
_cell.angle_alpha   90.00
_cell.angle_beta   90.00
_cell.angle_gamma   90.00
#
_symmetry.space_group_name_H-M   'P 1'
#
loop_
_entity.id
_entity.type
_entity.pdbx_description
1 polymer ?
#
loop_
_entity_poly.entity_id
_entity_poly.type
_entity_poly.pdbx_seq_one_letter_code
_entity_poly.pdbx_strand_id
1 'polypeptide(L)'
;RNDHIGTIYDADMAEYIHKEADKHHIEILTNENVKAFKGNERVEAIETDKGTYKADLVLVSVGVKPNTDFLEGTNIRTNHKGAIEVNAYMQTNVQDVYAAGDCATHYHVIKEIHDH
;
A
#
# COMPACT_ATOMS: atom_id res chain seq x y z
N ARG A 1 0.91 -1.69 12.52
CA ARG A 1 2.23 -2.30 12.23
C ARG A 1 3.39 -1.34 12.42
N ASN A 2 3.33 -0.11 11.89
CA ASN A 2 4.39 0.90 12.06
C ASN A 2 4.17 1.71 13.35
N ASP A 3 5.13 2.57 13.67
CA ASP A 3 5.18 3.47 14.81
C ASP A 3 4.16 4.62 14.74
N HIS A 4 3.83 5.12 13.55
CA HIS A 4 2.75 6.10 13.33
C HIS A 4 1.86 5.82 12.11
N ILE A 5 0.68 6.46 12.08
CA ILE A 5 -0.15 6.58 10.88
C ILE A 5 0.29 7.77 10.03
N GLY A 6 -0.03 7.77 8.73
CA GLY A 6 0.48 8.79 7.81
C GLY A 6 1.97 8.59 7.51
N THR A 7 2.36 7.35 7.20
CA THR A 7 3.76 6.90 7.07
C THR A 7 4.58 7.60 5.98
N ILE A 8 3.96 8.46 5.18
CA ILE A 8 4.61 9.29 4.17
C ILE A 8 5.19 10.56 4.80
N TYR A 9 4.67 10.96 5.96
CA TYR A 9 5.12 12.13 6.71
C TYR A 9 6.15 11.75 7.77
N ASP A 10 7.08 12.67 8.01
CA ASP A 10 8.00 12.63 9.14
C ASP A 10 7.25 12.65 10.47
N ALA A 11 7.88 12.15 11.52
CA ALA A 11 7.21 11.87 12.80
C ALA A 11 6.64 13.13 13.48
N ASP A 12 7.33 14.27 13.40
CA ASP A 12 6.88 15.55 13.93
C ASP A 12 5.63 16.06 13.21
N MET A 13 5.54 15.83 11.90
CA MET A 13 4.37 16.17 11.09
C MET A 13 3.22 15.18 11.30
N ALA A 14 3.51 13.88 11.45
CA ALA A 14 2.52 12.85 11.70
C ALA A 14 1.80 13.05 13.05
N GLU A 15 2.44 13.69 14.03
CA GLU A 15 1.84 14.02 15.33
C GLU A 15 0.53 14.81 15.20
N TYR A 16 0.44 15.72 14.22
CA TYR A 16 -0.80 16.48 13.96
C TYR A 16 -1.95 15.59 13.47
N ILE A 17 -1.63 14.55 12.69
CA ILE A 17 -2.62 13.58 12.20
C ILE A 17 -3.18 12.76 13.39
N HIS A 18 -2.30 12.32 14.29
CA HIS A 18 -2.71 11.61 15.52
C HIS A 18 -3.59 12.49 16.41
N LYS A 19 -3.20 13.75 16.65
CA LYS A 19 -3.99 14.69 17.46
C LYS A 19 -5.38 14.93 16.89
N GLU A 20 -5.49 15.11 15.59
CA GLU A 20 -6.81 15.32 14.96
C GLU A 20 -7.66 14.05 15.02
N ALA A 21 -7.07 12.87 14.82
CA ALA A 21 -7.78 11.60 14.98
C ALA A 21 -8.29 11.37 16.41
N ASP A 22 -7.45 11.62 17.43
CA ASP A 22 -7.80 11.51 18.85
C ASP A 22 -8.93 12.49 19.24
N LYS A 23 -8.85 13.73 18.76
CA LYS A 23 -9.90 14.74 18.91
C LYS A 23 -11.24 14.29 18.34
N HIS A 24 -11.23 13.44 17.32
CA HIS A 24 -12.41 12.84 16.71
C HIS A 24 -12.72 11.42 17.23
N HIS A 25 -12.07 11.01 18.32
CA HIS A 25 -12.26 9.72 19.00
C HIS A 25 -11.96 8.49 18.13
N ILE A 26 -11.02 8.64 17.18
CA ILE A 26 -10.49 7.52 16.40
C ILE A 26 -9.34 6.90 17.19
N GLU A 27 -9.51 5.67 17.65
CA GLU A 27 -8.46 4.91 18.32
C GLU A 27 -7.41 4.44 17.33
N ILE A 28 -6.13 4.80 17.57
CA ILE A 28 -5.00 4.42 16.73
C ILE A 28 -4.10 3.45 17.49
N LEU A 29 -3.98 2.22 16.98
CA LEU A 29 -3.10 1.19 17.54
C LEU A 29 -1.84 1.04 16.66
N THR A 30 -0.69 1.45 17.20
CA THR A 30 0.61 1.41 16.50
C THR A 30 1.47 0.22 16.97
N ASN A 31 2.49 -0.12 16.18
CA ASN A 31 3.40 -1.25 16.44
C ASN A 31 2.67 -2.57 16.70
N GLU A 32 1.52 -2.76 16.06
CA GLU A 32 0.62 -3.89 16.29
C GLU A 32 0.29 -4.58 14.96
N ASN A 33 0.34 -5.91 14.96
CA ASN A 33 0.21 -6.74 13.78
C ASN A 33 -1.06 -7.57 13.87
N VAL A 34 -1.93 -7.44 12.85
CA VAL A 34 -3.14 -8.26 12.72
C VAL A 34 -2.74 -9.71 12.45
N LYS A 35 -3.37 -10.65 13.17
CA LYS A 35 -3.18 -12.10 13.02
C LYS A 35 -4.36 -12.78 12.35
N ALA A 36 -5.59 -12.40 12.73
CA ALA A 36 -6.78 -13.03 12.19
C ALA A 36 -8.01 -12.12 12.32
N PHE A 37 -8.98 -12.34 11.44
CA PHE A 37 -10.35 -11.88 11.63
C PHE A 37 -11.16 -13.03 12.22
N LYS A 38 -11.82 -12.80 13.35
CA LYS A 38 -12.62 -13.79 14.07
C LYS A 38 -14.10 -13.57 13.79
N GLY A 39 -14.83 -14.67 13.74
CA GLY A 39 -16.27 -14.68 13.50
C GLY A 39 -16.70 -16.01 12.91
N ASN A 40 -18.00 -16.13 12.65
CA ASN A 40 -18.62 -17.29 12.00
C ASN A 40 -18.82 -17.01 10.49
N GLU A 41 -20.01 -16.57 10.11
CA GLU A 41 -20.38 -16.15 8.75
C GLU A 41 -19.97 -14.70 8.45
N ARG A 42 -19.83 -13.87 9.49
CA ARG A 42 -19.36 -12.48 9.40
C ARG A 42 -18.27 -12.20 10.42
N VAL A 43 -17.52 -11.12 10.22
CA VAL A 43 -16.55 -10.64 11.20
C VAL A 43 -17.24 -10.17 12.48
N GLU A 44 -16.65 -10.52 13.61
CA GLU A 44 -17.09 -10.12 14.95
C GLU A 44 -15.94 -9.51 15.76
N ALA A 45 -14.69 -9.86 15.43
CA ALA A 45 -13.51 -9.30 16.06
C ALA A 45 -12.25 -9.37 15.17
N ILE A 46 -11.26 -8.55 15.51
CA ILE A 46 -9.89 -8.58 14.97
C ILE A 46 -8.98 -9.10 16.07
N GLU A 47 -8.22 -10.16 15.80
CA GLU A 47 -7.13 -10.65 16.65
C GLU A 47 -5.80 -10.08 16.15
N THR A 48 -4.98 -9.57 17.07
CA THR A 48 -3.64 -9.03 16.81
C THR A 48 -2.59 -9.75 17.66
N ASP A 49 -1.34 -9.29 17.57
CA ASP A 49 -0.28 -9.70 18.49
C ASP A 49 -0.37 -9.12 19.90
N LYS A 50 -1.28 -8.16 20.14
CA LYS A 50 -1.45 -7.49 21.44
C LYS A 50 -2.84 -7.66 22.07
N GLY A 51 -3.85 -8.05 21.30
CA GLY A 51 -5.19 -8.22 21.84
C GLY A 51 -6.23 -8.69 20.82
N THR A 52 -7.49 -8.68 21.26
CA THR A 52 -8.65 -8.97 20.41
C THR A 52 -9.67 -7.86 20.60
N TYR A 53 -10.11 -7.27 19.49
CA TYR A 53 -10.98 -6.09 19.47
C TYR A 53 -12.28 -6.42 18.75
N LYS A 54 -13.41 -6.03 19.32
CA LYS A 54 -14.72 -6.22 18.67
C LYS A 54 -14.79 -5.35 17.40
N ALA A 55 -15.23 -5.94 16.29
CA ALA A 55 -15.44 -5.23 15.04
C ALA A 55 -16.56 -5.89 14.23
N ASP A 56 -17.60 -5.13 13.90
CA ASP A 56 -18.72 -5.60 13.09
C ASP A 56 -18.49 -5.34 11.57
N LEU A 57 -17.49 -4.52 11.24
CA LEU A 57 -17.03 -4.21 9.88
C LEU A 57 -15.52 -3.97 9.92
N VAL A 58 -14.80 -4.51 8.94
CA VAL A 58 -13.34 -4.30 8.80
C VAL A 58 -13.01 -3.76 7.41
N LEU A 59 -12.30 -2.64 7.36
CA LEU A 59 -11.73 -2.08 6.13
C LEU A 59 -10.23 -2.40 6.07
N VAL A 60 -9.83 -3.18 5.07
CA VAL A 60 -8.41 -3.54 4.86
C VAL A 60 -7.79 -2.57 3.86
N SER A 61 -6.82 -1.76 4.32
CA SER A 61 -6.11 -0.77 3.49
C SER A 61 -4.59 -0.81 3.75
N VAL A 62 -3.94 -1.86 3.25
CA VAL A 62 -2.54 -2.21 3.60
C VAL A 62 -1.53 -2.05 2.47
N GLY A 63 -2.00 -1.60 1.30
CA GLY A 63 -1.21 -1.42 0.09
C GLY A 63 -1.97 -1.85 -1.16
N VAL A 64 -1.36 -1.61 -2.31
CA VAL A 64 -1.84 -2.04 -3.64
C VAL A 64 -0.76 -2.84 -4.35
N LYS A 65 -1.16 -3.64 -5.33
CA LYS A 65 -0.24 -4.39 -6.21
C LYS A 65 -0.57 -4.07 -7.67
N PRO A 66 0.42 -3.78 -8.52
CA PRO A 66 0.22 -3.64 -9.96
C PRO A 66 -0.48 -4.88 -10.57
N ASN A 67 -1.50 -4.63 -11.39
CA ASN A 67 -2.28 -5.67 -12.07
C ASN A 67 -1.56 -6.18 -13.32
N THR A 68 -0.40 -6.81 -13.14
CA THR A 68 0.52 -7.19 -14.24
C THR A 68 0.80 -8.68 -14.32
N ASP A 69 0.15 -9.50 -13.47
CA ASP A 69 0.38 -10.96 -13.40
C ASP A 69 0.10 -11.66 -14.72
N PHE A 70 -0.84 -11.15 -15.53
CA PHE A 70 -1.17 -11.71 -16.84
C PHE A 70 -0.04 -11.58 -17.88
N LEU A 71 1.00 -10.79 -17.59
CA LEU A 71 2.17 -10.62 -18.45
C LEU A 71 3.28 -11.66 -18.15
N GLU A 72 3.08 -12.53 -17.17
CA GLU A 72 3.99 -13.64 -16.90
C GLU A 72 4.18 -14.50 -18.16
N GLY A 73 5.44 -14.80 -18.49
CA GLY A 73 5.82 -15.51 -19.72
C GLY A 73 6.03 -14.61 -20.94
N THR A 74 5.73 -13.31 -20.85
CA THR A 74 6.19 -12.32 -21.84
C THR A 74 7.61 -11.83 -21.51
N ASN A 75 8.21 -11.08 -22.44
CA ASN A 75 9.50 -10.41 -22.22
C ASN A 75 9.35 -8.98 -21.67
N ILE A 76 8.16 -8.56 -21.23
CA ILE A 76 7.93 -7.21 -20.70
C ILE A 76 8.60 -7.10 -19.32
N ARG A 77 9.48 -6.10 -19.17
CA ARG A 77 10.19 -5.84 -17.92
C ARG A 77 9.27 -5.20 -16.89
N THR A 78 9.36 -5.70 -15.67
CA THR A 78 8.72 -5.14 -14.50
C THR A 78 9.73 -5.03 -13.37
N ASN A 79 9.51 -4.11 -12.44
CA ASN A 79 10.34 -3.99 -11.25
C ASN A 79 9.95 -5.02 -10.17
N HIS A 80 10.62 -4.98 -9.01
CA HIS A 80 10.39 -5.92 -7.91
C HIS A 80 8.95 -5.97 -7.35
N LYS A 81 8.14 -4.92 -7.53
CA LYS A 81 6.72 -4.90 -7.13
C LYS A 81 5.77 -5.27 -8.28
N GLY A 82 6.30 -5.50 -9.48
CA GLY A 82 5.55 -5.85 -10.68
C GLY A 82 5.08 -4.65 -11.51
N ALA A 83 5.52 -3.42 -11.23
CA ALA A 83 5.20 -2.27 -12.08
C ALA A 83 6.00 -2.33 -13.40
N ILE A 84 5.35 -2.05 -14.52
CA ILE A 84 5.95 -2.12 -15.87
C ILE A 84 6.96 -0.98 -16.05
N GLU A 85 8.17 -1.33 -16.46
CA GLU A 85 9.21 -0.34 -16.76
C GLU A 85 8.87 0.41 -18.05
N VAL A 86 8.90 1.75 -17.98
CA VAL A 86 8.62 2.60 -19.14
C VAL A 86 9.69 3.68 -19.31
N ASN A 87 9.96 4.07 -20.56
CA ASN A 87 10.82 5.22 -20.85
C ASN A 87 10.03 6.55 -20.85
N ALA A 88 10.69 7.67 -21.17
CA ALA A 88 10.08 9.00 -21.23
C ALA A 88 8.90 9.13 -22.23
N TYR A 89 8.75 8.17 -23.14
CA TYR A 89 7.68 8.10 -24.15
C TYR A 89 6.64 7.01 -23.83
N MET A 90 6.63 6.50 -22.59
CA MET A 90 5.71 5.46 -22.09
C MET A 90 5.87 4.09 -22.76
N GLN A 91 6.97 3.87 -23.47
CA GLN A 91 7.28 2.60 -24.15
C GLN A 91 7.85 1.59 -23.15
N THR A 92 7.42 0.34 -23.27
CA THR A 92 8.08 -0.79 -22.62
C THR A 92 9.34 -1.20 -23.40
N ASN A 93 10.02 -2.26 -22.95
CA ASN A 93 11.14 -2.85 -23.70
C ASN A 93 10.69 -3.73 -24.89
N VAL A 94 9.40 -3.95 -25.09
CA VAL A 94 8.85 -4.71 -26.21
C VAL A 94 8.27 -3.73 -27.24
N GLN A 95 8.65 -3.93 -28.51
CA GLN A 95 8.23 -3.06 -29.61
C GLN A 95 6.70 -2.97 -29.69
N ASP A 96 6.21 -1.75 -29.90
CA ASP A 96 4.78 -1.41 -30.02
C ASP A 96 3.93 -1.71 -28.76
N VAL A 97 4.57 -1.99 -27.63
CA VAL A 97 3.90 -2.17 -26.33
C VAL A 97 4.24 -1.00 -25.41
N TYR A 98 3.20 -0.37 -24.87
CA TYR A 98 3.25 0.81 -24.01
C TYR A 98 2.51 0.51 -22.69
N ALA A 99 2.86 1.23 -21.63
CA ALA A 99 2.17 1.15 -20.34
C ALA A 99 2.03 2.56 -19.72
N ALA A 100 0.97 2.77 -18.95
CA ALA A 100 0.68 4.05 -18.30
C ALA A 100 -0.21 3.85 -17.07
N GLY A 101 -0.14 4.78 -16.11
CA GLY A 101 -0.90 4.75 -14.85
C GLY A 101 -0.30 3.80 -13.81
N ASP A 102 -1.11 3.38 -12.84
CA ASP A 102 -0.68 2.64 -11.64
C ASP A 102 0.02 1.30 -11.92
N CYS A 103 -0.13 0.74 -13.12
CA CYS A 103 0.58 -0.48 -13.52
C CYS A 103 2.01 -0.22 -14.01
N ALA A 104 2.41 1.03 -14.22
CA ALA A 104 3.71 1.44 -14.73
C ALA A 104 4.58 2.08 -13.64
N THR A 105 5.88 2.07 -13.87
CA THR A 105 6.86 2.82 -13.07
C THR A 105 6.74 4.33 -13.32
N HIS A 106 7.11 5.13 -12.31
CA HIS A 106 7.03 6.59 -12.37
C HIS A 106 8.42 7.20 -12.19
N TYR A 107 8.86 7.98 -13.17
CA TYR A 107 10.12 8.72 -13.02
C TYR A 107 9.98 9.80 -11.96
N HIS A 108 10.78 9.70 -10.90
CA HIS A 108 10.76 10.65 -9.79
C HIS A 108 11.79 11.75 -10.04
N VAL A 109 11.34 12.96 -10.37
CA VAL A 109 12.19 14.10 -10.76
C VAL A 109 13.34 14.38 -9.79
N ILE A 110 13.08 14.40 -8.48
CA ILE A 110 14.12 14.70 -7.48
C ILE A 110 15.09 13.54 -7.23
N LYS A 111 14.61 12.28 -7.27
CA LYS A 111 15.45 11.10 -7.02
C LYS A 111 16.20 10.66 -8.28
N GLU A 112 15.75 11.12 -9.44
CA GLU A 112 16.23 10.74 -10.77
C GLU A 112 16.20 9.23 -11.06
N ILE A 113 15.21 8.53 -10.49
CA ILE A 113 15.00 7.08 -10.68
C ILE A 113 13.56 6.78 -11.08
N HIS A 114 13.34 5.61 -11.70
CA HIS A 114 12.01 5.03 -11.88
C HIS A 114 11.58 4.40 -10.54
N ASP A 115 10.73 5.12 -9.82
CA ASP A 115 10.14 4.69 -8.55
C ASP A 115 8.82 3.96 -8.83
N HIS A 116 8.28 3.35 -7.76
CA HIS A 116 7.04 2.58 -7.64
C HIS A 116 7.22 1.08 -7.44
#